data_AF-A0A8X6SJS0-F1
#
_entry.id   AF-A0A8X6SJS0-F1
#
_cell.length_a   1.000
_cell.length_b   1.000
_cell.length_c   1.000
_cell.angle_alpha   90.00
_cell.angle_beta   90.00
_cell.angle_gamma   90.00
#
_symmetry.space_group_name_H-M   'P 1'
#
loop_
_entity.id
_entity.type
_entity.pdbx_description
1 polymer ?
#
loop_
_entity_poly.entity_id
_entity_poly.type
_entity_poly.pdbx_seq_one_letter_code
_entity_poly.pdbx_strand_id
1 'polypeptide(L)'
;MQTYKLDPCWYFTTPALSWDAMLLHTKVAIELFTDYDMLLFYRKGCKRRYKSVLHRYAIANNRYMSNFNPDDEIKYLMYLDANNLYGYAMSKYLPLKDFVWSDNDLTEQDILNLSDESDVGYILGSRS
;
A
#
# COMPACT_ATOMS: atom_id res chain seq x y z
N MET A 1 -16.46 15.76 18.29
CA MET A 1 -16.54 15.14 19.63
C MET A 1 -17.47 13.93 19.72
N GLN A 2 -18.60 13.85 19.00
CA GLN A 2 -19.56 12.74 19.17
C GLN A 2 -19.09 11.38 18.62
N THR A 3 -18.34 11.34 17.52
CA THR A 3 -18.00 10.08 16.83
C THR A 3 -16.91 9.26 17.54
N TYR A 4 -15.77 9.88 17.85
CA TYR A 4 -14.60 9.20 18.44
C TYR A 4 -14.33 9.58 19.89
N LYS A 5 -15.10 10.51 20.47
CA LYS A 5 -14.87 11.08 21.82
C LYS A 5 -13.49 11.73 22.02
N LEU A 6 -12.72 11.92 20.95
CA LEU A 6 -11.52 12.74 20.93
C LEU A 6 -11.88 14.19 20.60
N ASP A 7 -11.22 15.13 21.27
CA ASP A 7 -11.34 16.56 21.02
C ASP A 7 -10.19 17.01 20.09
N PRO A 8 -10.51 17.42 18.84
CA PRO A 8 -9.50 17.86 17.87
C PRO A 8 -8.62 19.01 18.36
N CYS A 9 -9.08 19.83 19.30
CA CYS A 9 -8.30 20.96 19.83
C CYS A 9 -7.05 20.53 20.63
N TRP A 10 -6.96 19.25 21.01
CA TRP A 10 -5.79 18.68 21.69
C TRP A 10 -4.71 18.16 20.74
N TYR A 11 -4.94 18.22 19.43
CA TYR A 11 -4.04 17.66 18.43
C TYR A 11 -3.44 18.75 17.57
N PHE A 12 -2.11 18.73 17.43
CA PHE A 12 -1.40 19.65 16.53
C PHE A 12 -1.64 19.35 15.05
N THR A 13 -1.99 18.11 14.69
CA THR A 13 -2.16 17.70 13.30
C THR A 13 -3.29 16.68 13.13
N THR A 14 -3.97 16.71 11.99
CA THR A 14 -5.03 15.76 11.64
C THR A 14 -4.57 14.30 11.62
N PRO A 15 -3.37 13.94 11.11
CA PRO A 15 -2.90 12.55 11.16
C PRO A 15 -2.73 12.02 12.59
N ALA A 16 -2.28 12.85 13.54
CA ALA A 16 -2.17 12.43 14.94
C ALA A 16 -3.55 12.11 15.54
N LEU A 17 -4.55 12.96 15.26
CA LEU A 17 -5.94 12.69 15.66
C LEU A 17 -6.48 11.41 15.01
N SER A 18 -6.24 11.21 13.71
CA SER A 18 -6.69 10.01 12.99
C SER A 18 -6.04 8.74 13.50
N TRP A 19 -4.75 8.80 13.87
CA TRP A 19 -4.01 7.68 14.45
C TRP A 19 -4.58 7.26 15.80
N ASP A 20 -4.79 8.23 16.71
CA ASP A 20 -5.38 7.97 18.02
C ASP A 20 -6.83 7.49 17.91
N ALA A 21 -7.61 8.06 17.00
CA ALA A 21 -8.97 7.61 16.73
C ALA A 21 -9.00 6.16 16.24
N MET A 22 -8.05 5.77 15.38
CA MET A 22 -7.89 4.39 14.93
C MET A 22 -7.54 3.47 16.10
N LEU A 23 -6.54 3.81 16.93
CA LEU A 23 -6.13 2.98 18.08
C LEU A 23 -7.28 2.80 19.08
N LEU A 24 -8.02 3.87 19.36
CA LEU A 24 -9.16 3.85 20.28
C LEU A 24 -10.31 2.97 19.74
N HIS A 25 -10.56 3.01 18.44
CA HIS A 25 -11.66 2.27 17.81
C HIS A 25 -11.34 0.78 17.67
N THR A 26 -10.16 0.44 17.15
CA THR A 26 -9.77 -0.95 16.87
C THR A 26 -9.21 -1.66 18.10
N LYS A 27 -8.69 -0.91 19.08
CA LYS A 27 -8.00 -1.42 20.28
C LYS A 27 -6.83 -2.36 19.94
N VAL A 28 -6.27 -2.19 18.74
CA VAL A 28 -5.14 -2.98 18.28
C VAL A 28 -3.87 -2.59 19.04
N ALA A 29 -3.08 -3.58 19.44
CA ALA A 29 -1.75 -3.36 19.97
C ALA A 29 -0.73 -3.57 18.85
N ILE A 30 0.00 -2.51 18.50
CA ILE A 30 1.06 -2.54 17.50
C ILE A 30 2.39 -2.63 18.24
N GLU A 31 3.14 -3.71 17.98
CA GLU A 31 4.48 -3.88 18.53
C GLU A 31 5.46 -2.93 17.86
N LEU A 32 6.34 -2.36 18.66
CA LEU A 32 7.45 -1.53 18.18
C LEU A 32 8.68 -2.43 17.97
N PHE A 33 9.38 -2.23 16.86
CA PHE A 33 10.68 -2.88 16.66
C PHE A 33 11.65 -2.49 17.78
N THR A 34 12.14 -3.49 18.50
CA THR A 34 13.16 -3.33 19.55
C THR A 34 14.57 -3.57 19.00
N ASP A 35 14.70 -4.43 17.99
CA ASP A 35 15.93 -4.68 17.26
C ASP A 35 16.16 -3.59 16.20
N TYR A 36 17.34 -2.97 16.25
CA TYR A 36 17.78 -1.95 15.30
C TYR A 36 17.91 -2.50 13.87
N ASP A 37 18.38 -3.74 13.71
CA ASP A 37 18.60 -4.35 12.40
C ASP A 37 17.27 -4.66 11.71
N MET A 38 16.26 -5.12 12.47
CA MET A 38 14.89 -5.30 11.96
C MET A 38 14.30 -3.97 11.49
N LEU A 39 14.46 -2.91 12.28
CA LEU A 39 13.99 -1.57 11.92
C LEU A 39 14.67 -1.09 10.64
N LEU A 40 15.98 -1.26 10.51
CA LEU A 40 16.72 -0.83 9.33
C LEU A 40 16.29 -1.61 8.08
N PHE A 41 16.11 -2.92 8.21
CA PHE A 41 15.61 -3.78 7.14
C PHE A 41 14.22 -3.35 6.68
N TYR A 42 13.28 -3.16 7.59
CA TYR A 42 11.93 -2.70 7.28
C TYR A 42 11.94 -1.35 6.57
N ARG A 43 12.68 -0.38 7.10
CA ARG A 43 12.80 0.97 6.50
C ARG A 43 13.42 0.93 5.12
N LYS A 44 14.39 0.05 4.86
CA LYS A 44 15.01 -0.13 3.54
C LYS A 44 14.03 -0.75 2.54
N GLY A 45 13.14 -1.65 3.01
CA GLY A 45 12.09 -2.26 2.20
C GLY A 45 10.94 -1.32 1.84
N CYS A 46 10.64 -0.32 2.67
CA CYS A 46 9.52 0.60 2.44
C CYS A 46 9.72 1.50 1.22
N LYS A 47 8.99 1.21 0.14
CA LYS A 47 8.85 2.09 -1.04
C LYS A 47 7.57 2.90 -0.96
N ARG A 48 7.65 4.19 -1.28
CA ARG A 48 6.50 5.12 -1.13
C ARG A 48 5.41 4.90 -2.18
N ARG A 49 5.80 4.95 -3.46
CA ARG A 49 4.88 4.87 -4.60
C ARG A 49 5.51 4.05 -5.70
N TYR A 50 4.73 3.17 -6.31
CA TYR A 50 5.10 2.54 -7.56
C TYR A 50 4.75 3.48 -8.72
N LYS A 51 5.73 3.71 -9.61
CA LYS A 51 5.53 4.45 -10.85
C LYS A 51 6.27 3.70 -11.94
N SER A 52 5.56 3.29 -12.98
CA SER A 52 6.13 2.63 -14.14
C SER A 52 5.57 3.25 -15.41
N VAL A 53 6.43 3.40 -16.42
CA VAL A 53 6.06 3.87 -17.76
C VAL A 53 6.47 2.79 -18.75
N LEU A 54 5.51 1.98 -19.17
CA LEU A 54 5.75 0.88 -20.12
C LEU A 54 5.91 1.40 -21.56
N HIS A 55 5.17 2.47 -21.90
CA HIS A 55 5.22 3.11 -23.21
C HIS A 55 5.40 4.63 -23.03
N ARG A 56 6.44 5.21 -23.66
CA ARG A 56 6.79 6.63 -23.47
C ARG A 56 5.81 7.64 -24.08
N TYR A 57 5.17 7.30 -25.19
CA TYR A 57 4.29 8.20 -25.91
C TYR A 57 3.16 7.44 -26.62
N ALA A 58 1.90 7.77 -26.32
CA ALA A 58 0.74 7.20 -27.00
C ALA A 58 -0.24 8.32 -27.34
N ILE A 59 -0.80 8.27 -28.55
CA ILE A 59 -1.83 9.21 -29.02
C ILE A 59 -3.11 8.41 -29.24
N ALA A 60 -4.22 8.88 -28.71
CA ALA A 60 -5.54 8.35 -29.05
C ALA A 60 -5.89 8.73 -30.51
N ASN A 61 -6.60 7.86 -31.22
CA ASN A 61 -7.21 8.16 -32.51
C ASN A 61 -8.60 7.54 -32.52
N ASN A 62 -9.59 8.22 -31.96
CA ASN A 62 -10.95 7.70 -31.92
C ASN A 62 -11.95 8.71 -32.47
N ARG A 63 -13.11 8.21 -32.88
CA ARG A 63 -14.16 8.95 -33.60
C ARG A 63 -14.74 10.13 -32.82
N TYR A 64 -14.48 10.21 -31.52
CA TYR A 64 -14.96 11.28 -30.66
C TYR A 64 -13.97 12.43 -30.53
N MET A 65 -12.77 12.32 -31.12
CA MET A 65 -11.77 13.39 -31.11
C MET A 65 -11.87 14.29 -32.34
N SER A 66 -11.63 15.59 -32.15
CA SER A 66 -11.74 16.60 -33.21
C SER A 66 -10.71 16.43 -34.33
N ASN A 67 -9.61 15.73 -34.08
CA ASN A 67 -8.52 15.44 -35.00
C ASN A 67 -8.52 13.97 -35.45
N PHE A 68 -9.66 13.29 -35.41
CA PHE A 68 -9.78 11.90 -35.86
C PHE A 68 -9.36 11.76 -37.33
N ASN A 69 -8.43 10.84 -37.59
CA ASN A 69 -8.04 10.48 -38.95
C ASN A 69 -8.62 9.09 -39.29
N PRO A 70 -9.54 8.98 -40.26
CA PRO A 70 -10.12 7.70 -40.67
C PRO A 70 -9.11 6.77 -41.37
N ASP A 71 -8.00 7.30 -41.88
CA ASP A 71 -6.94 6.51 -42.53
C ASP A 71 -6.02 5.81 -41.52
N ASP A 72 -6.02 6.28 -40.27
CA ASP A 72 -5.21 5.73 -39.19
C ASP A 72 -5.99 4.71 -38.34
N GLU A 73 -5.27 3.82 -37.66
CA GLU A 73 -5.87 2.84 -36.75
C GLU A 73 -6.64 3.50 -35.60
N ILE A 74 -7.82 2.97 -35.26
CA ILE A 74 -8.64 3.47 -34.16
C ILE A 74 -8.01 3.09 -32.81
N LYS A 75 -7.61 4.08 -32.01
CA LYS A 75 -6.94 3.93 -30.71
C LYS A 75 -7.69 4.65 -29.59
N TYR A 76 -7.92 3.95 -28.48
CA TYR A 76 -8.47 4.51 -27.25
C TYR A 76 -7.41 4.50 -26.15
N LEU A 77 -7.38 5.56 -25.33
CA LEU A 77 -6.57 5.61 -24.13
C LEU A 77 -7.48 5.44 -22.92
N MET A 78 -7.16 4.48 -22.06
CA MET A 78 -7.89 4.20 -20.84
C MET A 78 -7.19 4.86 -19.65
N TYR A 79 -7.95 5.57 -18.83
CA TYR A 79 -7.49 6.09 -17.54
C TYR A 79 -8.26 5.39 -16.43
N LEU A 80 -7.52 4.69 -15.56
CA LEU A 80 -8.06 4.01 -14.39
C LEU A 80 -7.48 4.65 -13.14
N ASP A 81 -8.35 4.98 -12.19
CA ASP A 81 -7.96 5.47 -10.87
C ASP A 81 -8.63 4.61 -9.79
N ALA A 82 -7.85 4.23 -8.78
CA ALA A 82 -8.32 3.41 -7.68
C ALA A 82 -8.85 4.30 -6.55
N ASN A 83 -10.16 4.23 -6.30
CA ASN A 83 -10.79 4.93 -5.19
C ASN A 83 -10.26 4.41 -3.86
N ASN A 84 -9.66 5.29 -3.05
CA ASN A 84 -9.18 4.98 -1.69
C ASN A 84 -8.19 3.79 -1.62
N LEU A 85 -7.16 3.80 -2.48
CA LEU A 85 -6.15 2.73 -2.55
C LEU A 85 -5.53 2.39 -1.18
N TYR A 86 -5.14 3.40 -0.39
CA TYR A 86 -4.57 3.16 0.93
C TYR A 86 -5.59 2.61 1.92
N GLY A 87 -6.86 3.06 1.88
CA GLY A 87 -7.90 2.50 2.73
C GLY A 87 -8.19 1.04 2.42
N TYR A 88 -8.19 0.67 1.13
CA TYR A 88 -8.30 -0.73 0.71
C TYR A 88 -7.10 -1.56 1.18
N ALA A 89 -5.87 -1.04 1.07
CA ALA A 89 -4.68 -1.74 1.57
C ALA A 89 -4.70 -1.89 3.10
N MET A 90 -5.16 -0.87 3.82
CA MET A 90 -5.29 -0.90 5.29
C MET A 90 -6.41 -1.83 5.79
N SER A 91 -7.33 -2.26 4.92
CA SER A 91 -8.36 -3.25 5.27
C SER A 91 -7.91 -4.70 5.06
N LYS A 92 -6.65 -4.93 4.66
CA LYS A 92 -6.08 -6.27 4.50
C LYS A 92 -5.37 -6.71 5.78
N TYR A 93 -4.97 -7.99 5.83
CA TYR A 93 -4.15 -8.51 6.90
C TYR A 93 -2.81 -7.78 6.92
N LEU A 94 -2.46 -7.21 8.08
CA LEU A 94 -1.25 -6.43 8.29
C LEU A 94 -0.45 -7.05 9.44
N PRO A 95 0.90 -7.00 9.39
CA PRO A 95 1.72 -7.47 10.48
C PRO A 95 1.65 -6.46 11.64
N LEU A 96 1.30 -6.93 12.83
CA LEU A 96 1.05 -6.09 14.00
C LEU A 96 2.00 -6.37 15.17
N LYS A 97 2.46 -7.62 15.32
CA LYS A 97 3.27 -8.07 16.46
C LYS A 97 3.94 -9.42 16.18
N ASP A 98 4.72 -9.86 17.16
CA ASP A 98 5.48 -11.11 17.22
C ASP A 98 6.56 -11.16 16.10
N PHE A 99 7.24 -10.03 15.90
CA PHE A 99 8.27 -9.89 14.87
C PHE A 99 9.53 -10.70 15.21
N VAL A 100 9.88 -11.65 14.33
CA VAL A 100 11.08 -12.47 14.46
C VAL A 100 11.79 -12.59 13.11
N TRP A 101 13.12 -12.75 13.15
CA TRP A 101 13.87 -13.15 11.97
C TRP A 101 13.48 -14.58 11.60
N SER A 102 13.25 -14.83 10.32
CA SER A 102 12.95 -16.17 9.82
C SER A 102 14.24 -16.78 9.27
N ASP A 103 14.55 -17.99 9.72
CA ASP A 103 15.63 -18.81 9.15
C ASP A 103 15.19 -19.56 7.87
N ASN A 104 13.93 -19.38 7.46
CA ASN A 104 13.39 -20.06 6.28
C ASN A 104 13.80 -19.35 5.00
N ASP A 105 14.54 -20.05 4.14
CA ASP A 105 14.76 -19.63 2.75
C ASP A 105 13.52 -19.98 1.90
N LEU A 106 12.64 -19.02 1.71
CA LEU A 106 11.46 -19.15 0.85
C LEU A 106 11.87 -19.02 -0.63
N THR A 107 11.38 -19.93 -1.48
CA THR A 107 11.51 -19.80 -2.93
C THR A 107 10.43 -18.87 -3.51
N GLU A 108 10.60 -18.42 -4.75
CA GLU A 108 9.58 -17.62 -5.45
C GLU A 108 8.22 -18.35 -5.54
N GLN A 109 8.25 -19.67 -5.74
CA GLN A 109 7.03 -20.48 -5.80
C GLN A 109 6.34 -20.56 -4.44
N ASP A 110 7.11 -20.63 -3.36
CA ASP A 110 6.53 -20.60 -2.01
C ASP A 110 5.84 -19.27 -1.75
N ILE A 111 6.50 -18.15 -2.12
CA ILE A 111 5.96 -16.80 -1.95
C ILE A 111 4.64 -16.61 -2.71
N LEU A 112 4.57 -17.07 -3.96
CA LEU A 112 3.37 -16.94 -4.79
C LEU A 112 2.19 -17.81 -4.33
N ASN A 113 2.47 -18.84 -3.53
CA ASN A 113 1.46 -19.76 -2.99
C ASN A 113 1.06 -19.42 -1.53
N LEU A 114 1.63 -18.36 -0.94
CA LEU A 114 1.22 -17.90 0.39
C LEU A 114 -0.24 -17.44 0.38
N SER A 115 -0.96 -17.74 1.46
CA SER A 115 -2.31 -17.24 1.68
C SER A 115 -2.29 -15.77 2.10
N ASP A 116 -3.12 -14.95 1.48
CA ASP A 116 -3.33 -13.53 1.84
C ASP A 116 -4.03 -13.35 3.19
N GLU A 117 -4.62 -14.42 3.75
CA GLU A 117 -5.38 -14.43 5.00
C GLU A 117 -4.71 -15.30 6.09
N SER A 118 -3.43 -15.61 5.91
CA SER A 118 -2.64 -16.34 6.90
C SER A 118 -2.46 -15.54 8.20
N ASP A 119 -2.53 -16.22 9.34
CA ASP A 119 -2.20 -15.65 10.65
C ASP A 119 -0.72 -15.26 10.77
N VAL A 120 0.15 -15.91 9.98
CA VAL A 120 1.59 -15.63 9.89
C VAL A 120 1.88 -14.96 8.56
N GLY A 121 2.46 -13.75 8.62
CA GLY A 121 2.90 -12.98 7.45
C GLY A 121 4.42 -12.90 7.33
N TYR A 122 4.90 -12.62 6.12
CA TYR A 122 6.33 -12.49 5.82
C TYR A 122 6.65 -11.10 5.27
N ILE A 123 7.70 -10.48 5.79
CA ILE A 123 8.24 -9.21 5.25
C ILE A 123 9.46 -9.55 4.41
N LEU A 124 9.31 -9.42 3.10
CA LEU A 124 10.36 -9.80 2.15
C LEU A 124 11.28 -8.61 1.85
N GLY A 125 12.59 -8.86 1.96
CA GLY A 125 13.63 -7.89 1.60
C GLY A 125 14.19 -8.21 0.22
N SER A 126 14.32 -7.20 -0.65
CA SER A 126 15.04 -7.39 -1.92
C SER A 126 16.55 -7.38 -1.65
N ARG A 127 17.25 -8.46 -2.02
CA ARG A 127 18.70 -8.39 -2.26
C ARG A 127 18.90 -7.57 -3.54
N SER A 128 19.28 -6.30 -3.37
CA SER A 128 19.76 -5.43 -4.45
C SER A 128 21.21 -5.76 -4.79
#